data_AF-A0A847KM72-F1
#
_entry.id   AF-A0A847KM72-F1
#
_cell.length_a   1.000
_cell.length_b   1.000
_cell.length_c   1.000
_cell.angle_alpha   90.00
_cell.angle_beta   90.00
_cell.angle_gamma   90.00
#
_symmetry.space_group_name_H-M   'P 1'
#
loop_
_entity.id
_entity.type
_entity.pdbx_description
1 polymer ?
#
loop_
_entity_poly.entity_id
_entity_poly.type
_entity_poly.pdbx_seq_one_letter_code
_entity_poly.pdbx_strand_id
1 'polypeptide(L)' 'MDIQTAVADHRFRIALDDDSPQRQLVLGFDTAARLLEIVVLVFDDDREPIVIHAMAAREQYRDLLRERS' A
#
# COMPACT_ATOMS: atom_id res chain seq x y z
N MET A 1 1.00 -14.64 0.27
CA MET A 1 0.70 -13.24 -0.03
C MET A 1 1.99 -12.62 -0.47
N ASP A 2 2.08 -12.16 -1.71
CA ASP A 2 3.29 -11.52 -2.23
C ASP A 2 3.21 -10.01 -2.02
N ILE A 3 3.71 -9.57 -0.88
CA ILE A 3 3.66 -8.17 -0.43
C ILE A 3 4.58 -7.30 -1.29
N GLN A 4 5.72 -7.83 -1.71
CA GLN A 4 6.72 -7.07 -2.47
C GLN A 4 6.16 -6.65 -3.82
N THR A 5 5.51 -7.60 -4.53
CA THR A 5 4.81 -7.30 -5.78
C THR A 5 3.70 -6.25 -5.57
N ALA A 6 2.90 -6.40 -4.51
CA ALA A 6 1.81 -5.46 -4.22
C ALA A 6 2.28 -4.03 -3.90
N VAL A 7 3.44 -3.87 -3.24
CA VAL A 7 4.04 -2.55 -3.00
C VAL A 7 4.63 -1.97 -4.29
N ALA A 8 5.32 -2.79 -5.08
CA ALA A 8 5.98 -2.36 -6.30
C ALA A 8 4.99 -1.92 -7.39
N ASP A 9 3.92 -2.68 -7.63
CA ASP A 9 2.85 -2.37 -8.60
C ASP A 9 1.56 -1.90 -7.91
N HIS A 10 1.70 -0.99 -6.94
CA HIS A 10 0.55 -0.45 -6.24
C HIS A 10 -0.34 0.41 -7.14
N ARG A 11 -1.64 0.39 -6.87
CA ARG A 11 -2.66 1.17 -7.59
C ARG A 11 -3.01 2.47 -6.89
N PHE A 12 -2.80 2.52 -5.59
CA PHE A 12 -3.09 3.68 -4.77
C PHE A 12 -2.08 3.81 -3.65
N ARG A 13 -1.70 5.05 -3.35
CA ARG A 13 -0.82 5.39 -2.23
C ARG A 13 -1.18 6.75 -1.67
N ILE A 14 -1.24 6.86 -0.35
CA ILE A 14 -1.52 8.13 0.34
C ILE A 14 -0.75 8.21 1.67
N ALA A 15 -0.32 9.40 2.03
CA ALA A 15 0.22 9.68 3.36
C ALA A 15 -0.87 9.55 4.43
N LEU A 16 -0.53 8.93 5.55
CA LEU A 16 -1.42 8.81 6.71
C LEU A 16 -1.17 9.90 7.75
N ASP A 17 0.01 10.50 7.72
CA ASP A 17 0.48 11.56 8.61
C ASP A 17 1.59 12.39 7.95
N ASP A 18 2.03 13.41 8.66
CA ASP A 18 3.16 14.27 8.29
C ASP A 18 4.42 13.99 9.16
N ASP A 19 4.51 12.78 9.75
CA ASP A 19 5.63 12.37 10.60
C ASP A 19 6.88 11.99 9.76
N SER A 20 8.04 11.85 10.42
CA SER A 20 9.26 11.27 9.84
C SER A 20 9.80 10.12 10.72
N PRO A 21 9.89 8.87 10.22
CA PRO A 21 9.48 8.44 8.88
C PRO A 21 7.95 8.47 8.69
N GLN A 22 7.51 8.90 7.51
CA GLN A 22 6.10 9.05 7.18
C GLN A 22 5.44 7.69 7.00
N ARG A 23 4.24 7.50 7.55
CA ARG A 23 3.44 6.32 7.23
C ARG A 23 2.64 6.56 5.96
N GLN A 24 2.69 5.60 5.04
CA GLN A 24 1.87 5.61 3.83
C GLN A 24 1.01 4.36 3.75
N LEU A 25 -0.27 4.55 3.43
CA LEU A 25 -1.17 3.48 3.03
C LEU A 25 -0.96 3.20 1.55
N VAL A 26 -0.78 1.92 1.22
CA VAL A 26 -0.59 1.40 -0.12
C VAL A 26 -1.67 0.34 -0.39
N LEU A 27 -2.37 0.47 -1.51
CA LEU A 27 -3.26 -0.57 -2.02
C LEU A 27 -2.68 -1.14 -3.32
N GLY A 28 -2.44 -2.45 -3.35
CA GLY A 28 -1.83 -3.12 -4.50
C GLY A 28 -2.22 -4.58 -4.60
N PHE A 29 -2.09 -5.14 -5.81
CA PHE A 29 -2.40 -6.54 -6.07
C PHE A 29 -1.16 -7.40 -5.91
N ASP A 30 -1.29 -8.52 -5.21
CA ASP A 30 -0.25 -9.54 -5.21
C ASP A 30 -0.29 -10.41 -6.48
N THR A 31 0.68 -11.31 -6.63
CA THR A 31 0.77 -12.23 -7.77
C THR A 31 -0.42 -13.19 -7.93
N ALA A 32 -1.28 -13.31 -6.91
CA ALA A 32 -2.51 -14.07 -6.95
C ALA A 32 -3.75 -13.19 -7.20
N ALA A 33 -3.56 -11.95 -7.69
CA ALA A 33 -4.60 -10.96 -7.93
C ALA A 33 -5.43 -10.63 -6.67
N ARG A 34 -4.85 -10.78 -5.48
CA ARG A 34 -5.50 -10.34 -4.23
C ARG A 34 -5.12 -8.89 -3.96
N LEU A 35 -6.13 -8.05 -3.77
CA LEU A 35 -5.91 -6.68 -3.30
C LEU A 35 -5.46 -6.71 -1.84
N LEU A 36 -4.34 -6.06 -1.55
CA LEU A 36 -3.75 -5.93 -0.23
C LEU A 36 -3.84 -4.48 0.26
N GLU A 37 -4.05 -4.34 1.55
CA GLU A 37 -3.91 -3.10 2.31
C GLU A 37 -2.58 -3.17 3.07
N ILE A 38 -1.67 -2.25 2.78
CA ILE A 38 -0.29 -2.28 3.26
C ILE A 38 0.06 -0.92 3.85
N VAL A 39 0.70 -0.89 5.02
CA VAL A 39 1.30 0.33 5.57
C VAL A 39 2.80 0.21 5.49
N VAL A 40 3.42 1.21 4.88
CA VAL A 40 4.88 1.34 4.77
C VAL A 40 5.37 2.56 5.52
N LEU A 41 6.61 2.51 6.00
CA LEU A 41 7.39 3.67 6.43
C LEU A 41 8.23 4.17 5.26
N VAL A 42 8.07 5.45 4.93
CA VAL A 42 8.88 6.16 3.96
C VAL A 42 9.80 7.11 4.70
N PHE A 43 11.09 7.02 4.40
CA PHE A 43 12.12 7.84 5.01
C PHE A 43 12.50 8.99 4.08
N ASP A 44 13.18 9.98 4.63
CA ASP A 44 13.68 11.15 3.94
C ASP A 44 15.00 10.89 3.19
N ASP A 45 15.64 9.73 3.38
CA ASP A 45 16.99 9.39 2.91
C ASP A 45 17.02 8.42 1.71
N ASP A 46 16.07 8.50 0.78
CA ASP A 46 15.94 7.71 -0.48
C ASP A 46 15.99 6.17 -0.34
N ARG A 47 16.07 5.66 0.88
CA ARG A 47 16.07 4.22 1.15
C ARG A 47 14.72 3.58 0.84
N GLU A 48 14.76 2.28 0.62
CA GLU A 48 13.55 1.50 0.36
C GLU A 48 12.54 1.60 1.52
N PRO A 49 11.24 1.77 1.22
CA PRO A 49 10.20 1.80 2.24
C PRO A 49 10.13 0.49 3.02
N ILE A 50 9.88 0.59 4.33
CA ILE A 50 9.75 -0.58 5.20
C ILE A 50 8.29 -0.92 5.41
N VAL A 51 7.88 -2.14 5.06
CA VAL A 51 6.53 -2.64 5.36
C VAL A 51 6.39 -2.88 6.87
N ILE A 52 5.42 -2.24 7.50
CA ILE A 52 5.11 -2.41 8.93
C ILE A 52 3.75 -3.07 9.18
N HIS A 53 2.88 -3.12 8.18
CA HIS A 53 1.59 -3.81 8.24
C HIS A 53 1.16 -4.27 6.84
N ALA A 54 0.55 -5.46 6.74
CA ALA A 54 -0.06 -5.94 5.51
C ALA A 54 -1.21 -6.91 5.81
N MET A 55 -2.34 -6.71 5.14
CA MET A 55 -3.50 -7.59 5.23
C MET A 55 -4.26 -7.65 3.89
N ALA A 56 -5.17 -8.61 3.75
CA ALA A 56 -6.16 -8.55 2.67
C ALA A 56 -6.94 -7.24 2.78
N ALA A 57 -7.12 -6.53 1.66
CA ALA A 57 -7.78 -5.23 1.69
C ALA A 57 -9.21 -5.35 2.20
N ARG A 58 -9.58 -4.46 3.13
CA ARG A 58 -10.94 -4.35 3.64
C ARG A 58 -11.91 -4.02 2.49
N GLU A 59 -13.15 -4.50 2.58
CA GLU A 59 -14.14 -4.37 1.51
C GLU A 59 -14.37 -2.92 1.07
N GLN A 60 -14.32 -1.96 2.01
CA GLN A 60 -14.43 -0.53 1.74
C GLN A 60 -13.44 0.01 0.68
N TYR A 61 -12.28 -0.64 0.52
CA TYR A 61 -11.28 -0.24 -0.49
C TYR A 61 -11.58 -0.80 -1.87
N ARG A 62 -12.46 -1.81 -2.00
CA ARG A 62 -12.86 -2.36 -3.30
C ARG A 62 -13.70 -1.36 -4.10
N ASP A 63 -14.45 -0.49 -3.42
CA ASP A 63 -15.29 0.51 -4.07
C ASP A 63 -14.46 1.67 -4.64
N LEU A 64 -13.38 2.06 -3.95
CA LEU A 64 -12.46 3.11 -4.43
C LEU A 64 -11.77 2.76 -5.76
N LEU A 65 -11.62 1.46 -6.06
CA LEU A 65 -11.03 1.01 -7.32
C LEU A 65 -12.03 0.94 -8.49
N ARG A 66 -13.35 1.09 -8.24
CA ARG A 66 -14.38 1.08 -9.29
C ARG A 66 -14.59 2.43 -9.96
N GLU A 67 -14.16 3.55 -9.37
CA GLU A 67 -14.50 4.90 -9.86
C GLU A 67 -13.57 5.46 -10.94
N ARG A 68 -12.62 4.67 -11.48
CA ARG A 68 -11.70 5.15 -12.54
C ARG A 68 -11.59 4.19 -13.74
N SER A 69 -12.69 3.61 -14.21
CA SER A 69 -12.78 2.97 -15.52
C SER A 69 -13.45 3.87 -16.55
#